data_AF-A0A950LTT5-F1
#
_entry.id   AF-A0A950LTT5-F1
#
_cell.length_a   1.000
_cell.length_b   1.000
_cell.length_c   1.000
_cell.angle_alpha   90.00
_cell.angle_beta   90.00
_cell.angle_gamma   90.00
#
_symmetry.space_group_name_H-M   'P 1'
#
loop_
_entity.id
_entity.type
_entity.pdbx_description
1 polymer ?
#
loop_
_entity_poly.entity_id
_entity_poly.type
_entity_poly.pdbx_seq_one_letter_code
_entity_poly.pdbx_strand_id
1 'polypeptide(L)'
;MDHSFETPFDNIESAQEYLALLCQALEEAKQNAEADILGPGNSHHSRRRDALRLVLYNLEKLEHHVKASRRLLNDLRTLRRLLLEERAEVVPSGRGADSRD
;
A
#
# COMPACT_ATOMS: atom_id res chain seq x y z
N MET A 1 14.54 19.47 20.28
CA MET A 1 13.87 19.30 18.98
C MET A 1 13.72 17.81 18.80
N ASP A 2 12.56 17.28 19.15
CA ASP A 2 12.28 15.85 19.07
C ASP A 2 11.94 15.55 17.62
N HIS A 3 12.93 15.10 16.85
CA HIS A 3 12.72 14.68 15.47
C HIS A 3 12.16 13.26 15.53
N SER A 4 10.86 13.13 15.80
CA SER A 4 10.16 11.86 15.62
C SER A 4 10.33 11.46 14.16
N PHE A 5 11.20 10.48 13.92
CA PHE A 5 11.35 9.89 12.60
C PHE A 5 10.01 9.30 12.21
N GLU A 6 9.34 9.87 11.22
CA GLU A 6 8.09 9.31 10.72
C GLU A 6 8.36 7.87 10.25
N THR A 7 7.71 6.91 10.89
CA THR A 7 7.79 5.51 10.52
C THR A 7 6.74 5.20 9.45
N PRO A 8 6.96 4.16 8.63
CA PRO A 8 5.99 3.76 7.61
C PRO A 8 4.59 3.44 8.16
N PHE A 9 4.43 3.26 9.47
CA PHE A 9 3.19 2.83 10.11
C PHE A 9 2.58 3.87 11.05
N ASP A 10 3.07 5.12 11.02
CA ASP A 10 2.56 6.18 11.90
C ASP A 10 1.13 6.60 11.55
N ASN A 11 0.76 6.53 10.27
CA ASN A 11 -0.59 6.82 9.81
C ASN A 11 -0.97 6.00 8.54
N ILE A 12 -2.23 6.15 8.10
CA ILE A 12 -2.76 5.43 6.95
C ILE A 12 -2.06 5.86 5.66
N GLU A 13 -1.69 7.14 5.55
CA GLU A 13 -0.99 7.70 4.40
C GLU A 13 0.41 7.09 4.25
N SER A 14 1.22 7.07 5.32
CA SER A 14 2.54 6.44 5.33
C SER A 14 2.46 4.93 5.06
N ALA A 15 1.43 4.27 5.59
CA ALA A 15 1.21 2.84 5.34
C ALA A 15 0.83 2.56 3.88
N GLN A 16 0.08 3.46 3.23
CA GLN A 16 -0.24 3.36 1.81
C GLN A 16 1.01 3.48 0.94
N GLU A 17 1.92 4.39 1.27
CA GLU A 17 3.21 4.57 0.59
C GLU A 17 4.10 3.34 0.77
N TYR A 18 4.16 2.79 1.99
CA TYR A 18 4.86 1.54 2.26
C TYR A 18 4.35 0.38 1.39
N LEU A 19 3.04 0.21 1.27
CA LEU A 19 2.46 -0.85 0.42
C LEU A 19 2.76 -0.62 -1.07
N ALA A 20 2.98 0.61 -1.52
CA ALA A 20 3.43 0.89 -2.88
C ALA A 20 4.88 0.42 -3.10
N LEU A 21 5.79 0.72 -2.16
CA LEU A 21 7.18 0.24 -2.18
C LEU A 21 7.24 -1.28 -2.08
N LEU A 22 6.42 -1.89 -1.23
CA LEU A 22 6.34 -3.34 -1.09
C LEU A 22 5.88 -4.01 -2.40
N CYS A 23 4.92 -3.42 -3.12
CA CYS A 23 4.53 -3.90 -4.46
C CYS A 23 5.72 -3.92 -5.43
N GLN A 24 6.57 -2.90 -5.42
CA GLN A 24 7.75 -2.83 -6.28
C GLN A 24 8.75 -3.94 -5.93
N ALA A 25 9.05 -4.12 -4.64
CA ALA A 25 9.95 -5.16 -4.17
C ALA A 25 9.44 -6.58 -4.51
N LEU A 26 8.12 -6.81 -4.46
CA LEU A 26 7.52 -8.08 -4.86
C LEU A 26 7.64 -8.33 -6.37
N GLU A 27 7.48 -7.30 -7.19
CA GLU A 27 7.65 -7.40 -8.63
C GLU A 27 9.11 -7.73 -9.00
N GLU A 28 10.08 -7.07 -8.37
CA GLU A 28 11.50 -7.41 -8.52
C GLU A 28 11.80 -8.86 -8.09
N ALA A 29 11.23 -9.30 -6.97
CA ALA A 29 11.39 -10.68 -6.49
C ALA A 29 10.81 -11.70 -7.48
N LYS A 30 9.67 -11.40 -8.12
CA LYS A 30 9.08 -12.25 -9.17
C LYS A 30 9.98 -12.36 -10.38
N GLN A 31 10.48 -11.22 -10.89
CA GLN A 31 11.38 -11.19 -12.04
C GLN A 31 12.66 -12.00 -11.79
N ASN A 32 13.21 -11.91 -10.57
CA ASN A 32 14.36 -12.71 -10.17
C ASN A 32 14.05 -14.21 -10.14
N ALA A 33 12.90 -14.61 -9.58
CA ALA A 33 12.49 -16.01 -9.54
C ALA A 33 12.18 -16.58 -10.94
N GLU A 34 11.62 -15.78 -11.85
CA GLU A 34 11.41 -16.15 -13.26
C GLU A 34 12.75 -16.35 -13.97
N ALA A 35 13.69 -15.43 -13.80
CA ALA A 35 15.04 -15.53 -14.36
C ALA A 35 15.74 -16.80 -13.88
N ASP A 36 15.61 -17.15 -12.59
CA ASP A 36 16.16 -18.37 -12.02
C ASP A 36 15.55 -19.62 -12.67
N ILE A 37 14.23 -19.66 -12.92
CA ILE A 37 13.57 -20.81 -13.57
C ILE A 37 14.07 -21.02 -15.01
N LEU A 38 14.31 -19.93 -15.74
CA LEU A 38 14.80 -19.94 -17.13
C LEU A 38 16.31 -20.16 -17.23
N GLY A 39 17.05 -20.00 -16.13
CA GLY A 39 18.49 -20.08 -16.09
C GLY A 39 19.07 -21.46 -16.49
N PRO A 40 20.23 -21.49 -17.18
CA PRO A 40 20.81 -22.71 -17.75
C PRO A 40 21.20 -23.78 -16.72
N GLY A 41 21.36 -23.41 -15.44
CA GLY A 41 21.66 -24.35 -14.34
C GLY A 41 20.46 -25.13 -13.79
N ASN A 42 19.23 -24.76 -14.19
CA ASN A 42 18.00 -25.38 -13.69
C ASN A 42 17.41 -26.46 -14.62
N SER A 43 17.98 -26.65 -15.82
CA SER A 43 17.53 -27.65 -16.81
C SER A 43 17.55 -29.09 -16.28
N HIS A 44 18.46 -29.42 -15.36
CA HIS A 44 18.63 -30.78 -14.82
C HIS A 44 17.99 -31.01 -13.44
N HIS A 45 17.41 -29.99 -12.80
CA HIS A 45 16.94 -30.06 -11.40
C HIS A 45 15.42 -29.85 -11.29
N SER A 46 14.63 -30.89 -11.59
CA SER A 46 13.15 -30.83 -11.57
C SER A 46 12.60 -30.31 -10.23
N ARG A 47 13.08 -30.85 -9.11
CA ARG A 47 12.65 -30.43 -7.76
C ARG A 47 12.92 -28.95 -7.47
N ARG A 48 14.06 -28.40 -7.95
CA ARG A 48 14.39 -26.98 -7.75
C ARG A 48 13.46 -26.09 -8.58
N ARG A 49 13.17 -26.47 -9.82
CA ARG A 49 12.20 -25.77 -10.67
C ARG A 49 10.80 -25.77 -10.05
N ASP A 50 10.36 -26.89 -9.49
CA ASP A 50 9.04 -26.97 -8.84
C ASP A 50 8.98 -26.12 -7.57
N ALA A 51 10.06 -26.08 -6.78
CA ALA A 51 10.17 -25.17 -5.65
C ALA A 51 10.09 -23.69 -6.08
N LEU A 52 10.78 -23.31 -7.16
CA LEU A 52 10.74 -21.94 -7.69
C LEU A 52 9.34 -21.56 -8.23
N ARG A 53 8.62 -22.50 -8.85
CA ARG A 53 7.21 -22.29 -9.23
C ARG A 53 6.32 -22.04 -8.03
N LEU A 54 6.54 -22.77 -6.93
CA LEU A 54 5.82 -22.53 -5.69
C LEU A 54 6.15 -21.16 -5.08
N VAL A 55 7.41 -20.72 -5.17
CA VAL A 55 7.81 -19.36 -4.76
C VAL A 55 7.07 -18.31 -5.59
N LEU A 56 7.06 -18.43 -6.92
CA LEU A 56 6.32 -17.52 -7.80
C LEU A 56 4.84 -17.44 -7.43
N TYR A 57 4.19 -18.59 -7.25
CA TYR A 57 2.79 -18.63 -6.83
C TYR A 57 2.55 -17.87 -5.52
N ASN A 58 3.43 -18.04 -4.53
CA ASN A 58 3.30 -17.32 -3.26
C ASN A 58 3.58 -15.82 -3.40
N LEU A 59 4.51 -15.42 -4.27
CA LEU A 59 4.80 -14.01 -4.57
C LEU A 59 3.61 -13.34 -5.27
N GLU A 60 2.99 -13.98 -6.26
CA GLU A 60 1.77 -13.49 -6.93
C GLU A 60 0.61 -13.34 -5.94
N LYS A 61 0.43 -14.35 -5.07
CA LYS A 61 -0.60 -14.30 -4.02
C LYS A 61 -0.36 -13.16 -3.04
N LEU A 62 0.88 -12.95 -2.62
CA LEU A 62 1.25 -11.85 -1.74
C LEU A 62 1.03 -10.50 -2.42
N GLU A 63 1.44 -10.35 -3.67
CA GLU A 63 1.22 -9.13 -4.46
C GLU A 63 -0.27 -8.79 -4.59
N HIS A 64 -1.12 -9.80 -4.82
CA HIS A 64 -2.57 -9.63 -4.86
C HIS A 64 -3.10 -9.07 -3.53
N HIS A 65 -2.70 -9.64 -2.39
CA HIS A 65 -3.14 -9.16 -1.08
C HIS A 65 -2.62 -7.74 -0.79
N VAL A 66 -1.37 -7.43 -1.11
CA VAL A 66 -0.80 -6.08 -0.92
C VAL A 66 -1.54 -5.04 -1.76
N LYS A 67 -1.86 -5.34 -3.02
CA LYS A 67 -2.67 -4.47 -3.88
C LYS A 67 -4.07 -4.24 -3.31
N ALA A 68 -4.72 -5.30 -2.82
CA ALA A 68 -6.04 -5.20 -2.18
C ALA A 68 -5.99 -4.32 -0.93
N SER A 69 -5.03 -4.56 -0.03
CA SER A 69 -4.81 -3.75 1.16
C SER A 69 -4.54 -2.28 0.83
N ARG A 70 -3.71 -2.00 -0.20
CA ARG A 70 -3.42 -0.62 -0.63
C ARG A 70 -4.67 0.10 -1.13
N ARG A 71 -5.54 -0.59 -1.88
CA ARG A 71 -6.83 -0.03 -2.32
C ARG A 71 -7.73 0.27 -1.12
N LEU A 72 -7.85 -0.66 -0.16
CA LEU A 72 -8.64 -0.43 1.06
C LEU A 72 -8.15 0.78 1.87
N LEU A 73 -6.83 0.95 2.03
CA LEU A 73 -6.27 2.12 2.71
C LEU A 73 -6.62 3.42 1.97
N ASN A 74 -6.55 3.42 0.64
CA ASN A 74 -6.94 4.57 -0.16
C ASN A 74 -8.44 4.91 -0.01
N ASP A 75 -9.29 3.88 0.04
CA ASP A 75 -10.74 4.04 0.22
C ASP A 75 -11.04 4.62 1.61
N LEU A 76 -10.41 4.10 2.66
CA LEU A 76 -10.53 4.65 4.02
C LEU A 76 -10.06 6.11 4.10
N ARG A 77 -8.96 6.45 3.42
CA ARG A 77 -8.48 7.84 3.34
C ARG A 77 -9.50 8.75 2.66
N THR A 78 -10.10 8.28 1.58
CA THR A 78 -11.11 9.02 0.83
C THR A 78 -12.36 9.24 1.67
N LEU A 79 -12.87 8.19 2.33
CA LEU A 79 -14.02 8.28 3.24
C LEU A 79 -13.77 9.26 4.39
N ARG A 80 -12.57 9.22 5.00
CA ARG A 80 -12.20 10.17 6.06
C ARG A 80 -12.28 11.61 5.55
N ARG A 81 -11.79 11.91 4.34
CA ARG A 81 -11.84 13.26 3.76
C ARG A 81 -13.27 13.73 3.54
N LEU A 82 -14.09 12.90 2.89
CA LEU A 82 -15.51 13.21 2.63
C LEU A 82 -16.27 13.52 3.93
N LEU A 83 -16.13 12.67 4.95
CA LEU A 83 -16.79 12.88 6.24
C LEU A 83 -16.31 14.14 6.98
N LEU A 84 -15.05 14.54 6.79
CA LEU A 84 -14.51 15.77 7.38
C LEU A 84 -14.99 17.02 6.61
N GLU A 85 -15.05 16.94 5.28
CA GLU A 85 -15.57 18.01 4.40
C GLU A 85 -17.07 18.25 4.65
N GLU A 86 -17.87 17.18 4.72
CA GLU A 86 -19.30 17.27 5.08
C GLU A 86 -19.50 17.95 6.43
N ARG A 87 -18.66 17.64 7.43
CA ARG A 87 -18.75 18.31 8.75
C ARG A 87 -18.37 19.79 8.68
N ALA A 88 -17.44 20.17 7.81
CA ALA A 88 -17.03 21.57 7.65
C ALA A 88 -18.14 22.41 7.01
N GLU A 89 -18.88 21.85 6.05
CA GLU A 89 -20.04 22.52 5.42
C GLU A 89 -21.22 22.70 6.38
N VAL A 90 -21.38 21.79 7.36
CA VAL A 90 -22.48 21.84 8.34
C VAL A 90 -22.23 22.83 9.48
N VAL A 91 -21.02 23.36 9.66
CA VAL A 91 -20.79 24.47 10.62
C VAL A 91 -21.34 25.76 10.00
N PRO A 92 -22.50 26.29 10.45
CA PRO A 92 -22.99 27.53 9.91
C PRO A 92 -22.03 28.64 10.33
N SER A 93 -21.65 29.47 9.36
CA SER A 93 -21.00 30.78 9.54
C SER A 93 -21.90 31.69 10.38
N GLY A 94 -21.97 31.43 11.68
CA GLY A 94 -22.91 32.02 12.61
C GLY A 94 -22.20 32.53 13.85
N ARG A 95 -21.48 33.66 13.71
CA ARG A 95 -21.37 34.71 14.75
C ARG A 95 -20.64 35.95 14.23
N GLY A 96 -21.33 37.08 14.27
CA GLY A 96 -20.86 38.44 13.98
C GLY A 96 -21.62 39.05 12.81
N ALA A 97 -22.58 39.96 12.95
CA ALA A 97 -22.72 40.99 13.97
C ALA A 97 -24.18 41.22 14.34
N ASP A 98 -24.42 41.17 15.64
CA ASP A 98 -25.42 41.97 16.32
C ASP A 98 -24.89 43.41 16.43
N SER A 99 -25.83 44.36 16.52
CA SER A 99 -25.68 45.80 16.77
C SER A 99 -25.16 46.70 15.65
N ARG A 100 -26.10 47.45 15.05
CA ARG A 100 -25.98 48.91 14.88
C ARG A 100 -27.38 49.55 14.81
N ASP A 101 -27.54 50.55 15.68
CA ASP A 101 -28.58 51.58 15.83
C ASP A 101 -29.61 51.74 14.70
#